data_AF-A2RKE1-F1
#
_entry.id   AF-A2RKE1-F1
#
_cell.length_a   1.000
_cell.length_b   1.000
_cell.length_c   1.000
_cell.angle_alpha   90.00
_cell.angle_beta   90.00
_cell.angle_gamma   90.00
#
_symmetry.space_group_name_H-M   'P 1'
#
loop_
_entity.id
_entity.type
_entity.pdbx_description
1 polymer ?
#
loop_
_entity_poly.entity_id
_entity_poly.type
_entity_poly.pdbx_seq_one_letter_code
_entity_poly.pdbx_strand_id
1 'polypeptide(L)' 'MTLIKSFSNEELYTKKYFNWTGTTSLGQYFQSSLSSHYDWAFKKIKEHKKTSIA' A
#
# COMPACT_ATOMS: atom_id res chain seq x y z
N MET A 1 -3.09 10.39 -3.12
CA MET A 1 -1.84 9.85 -3.74
C MET A 1 -0.80 10.96 -3.98
N THR A 2 -0.70 11.97 -3.10
CA THR A 2 0.08 13.19 -3.36
C THR A 2 1.51 13.10 -2.83
N LEU A 3 1.70 12.39 -1.71
CA LEU A 3 2.99 12.23 -1.05
C LEU A 3 3.98 11.37 -1.86
N ILE A 4 3.54 10.32 -2.54
CA ILE A 4 4.47 9.47 -3.33
C ILE A 4 5.09 10.23 -4.52
N LYS A 5 4.42 11.28 -5.01
CA LYS A 5 4.87 12.09 -6.14
C LYS A 5 5.96 13.09 -5.77
N SER A 6 6.19 13.36 -4.47
CA SER A 6 7.26 14.25 -4.03
C SER A 6 8.63 13.57 -3.95
N PHE A 7 8.68 12.25 -4.15
CA PHE A 7 9.91 11.47 -4.12
C PHE A 7 10.38 11.10 -5.52
N SER A 8 11.68 11.09 -5.72
CA SER A 8 12.36 10.58 -6.90
C SER A 8 12.32 9.04 -6.96
N ASN A 9 12.60 8.48 -8.14
CA ASN A 9 12.72 7.02 -8.28
C ASN A 9 13.84 6.44 -7.40
N GLU A 10 14.93 7.19 -7.18
CA GLU A 10 16.03 6.74 -6.32
C GLU A 10 15.56 6.63 -4.87
N GLU A 11 14.86 7.64 -4.36
CA GLU A 11 14.28 7.63 -3.00
C GLU A 11 13.27 6.51 -2.79
N LEU A 12 12.47 6.19 -3.82
CA LEU A 12 11.42 5.18 -3.74
C LEU A 12 11.96 3.74 -3.86
N TYR A 13 12.95 3.50 -4.70
CA TYR A 13 13.35 2.14 -5.09
C TYR A 13 14.74 1.72 -4.62
N THR A 14 15.55 2.65 -4.09
CA THR A 14 16.83 2.30 -3.47
C THR A 14 16.61 1.73 -2.08
N LYS A 15 17.13 0.52 -1.84
CA LYS A 15 17.12 -0.09 -0.50
C LYS A 15 17.97 0.75 0.43
N LYS A 16 17.53 0.92 1.68
CA LYS A 16 18.28 1.69 2.70
C LYS A 16 18.56 3.15 2.31
N TYR A 17 17.81 3.73 1.38
CA TYR A 17 17.96 5.16 1.05
C TYR A 17 17.69 6.03 2.28
N PHE A 18 16.68 5.66 3.07
CA PHE A 18 16.40 6.27 4.35
C PHE A 18 16.80 5.31 5.48
N ASN A 19 17.46 5.84 6.52
CA ASN A 19 17.97 5.03 7.63
C ASN A 19 16.87 4.20 8.34
N TRP A 20 15.63 4.70 8.34
CA TRP A 20 14.50 4.03 8.99
C TRP A 20 13.88 2.91 8.14
N THR A 21 14.17 2.81 6.84
CA THR A 21 13.57 1.75 5.99
C THR A 21 14.23 0.39 6.19
N GLY A 22 15.24 0.27 7.04
CA GLY A 22 15.77 -1.02 7.48
C GLY A 22 16.44 -1.82 6.35
N THR A 23 15.83 -2.91 5.89
CA THR A 23 16.36 -3.73 4.77
C THR A 23 15.63 -3.49 3.44
N THR A 24 14.64 -2.61 3.45
CA THR A 24 13.66 -2.41 2.37
C THR A 24 13.75 -0.99 1.78
N SER A 25 13.06 -0.74 0.67
CA SER A 25 12.92 0.58 0.06
C SER A 25 11.62 1.27 0.49
N LEU A 26 11.58 2.61 0.42
CA LEU A 26 10.39 3.40 0.76
C LEU A 26 9.15 2.99 -0.04
N GLY A 27 9.33 2.63 -1.33
CA GLY A 27 8.27 2.17 -2.21
C GLY A 27 7.56 0.92 -1.70
N GLN A 28 8.26 0.00 -1.02
CA GLN A 28 7.63 -1.20 -0.46
C GLN A 28 6.71 -0.88 0.73
N TYR A 29 7.07 0.12 1.55
CA TYR A 29 6.16 0.63 2.59
C TYR A 29 4.90 1.21 1.97
N PHE A 30 5.06 2.08 0.97
CA PHE A 30 3.91 2.63 0.25
C PHE A 30 3.04 1.52 -0.34
N GLN A 31 3.62 0.54 -1.03
CA GLN A 31 2.87 -0.59 -1.60
C GLN A 31 2.09 -1.39 -0.53
N SER A 32 2.67 -1.56 0.67
CA SER A 32 2.05 -2.30 1.76
C SER A 32 0.94 -1.52 2.46
N SER A 33 1.02 -0.19 2.44
CA SER A 33 0.05 0.71 3.10
C SER A 33 -0.93 1.37 2.13
N LEU A 34 -0.73 1.22 0.80
CA LEU A 34 -1.63 1.80 -0.20
C LEU A 34 -2.94 1.04 -0.32
N SER A 35 -3.88 1.69 -1.01
CA SER A 35 -5.29 1.35 -1.06
C SER A 35 -5.67 -0.01 -1.66
N SER A 36 -4.72 -0.80 -2.19
CA SER A 36 -4.98 -2.18 -2.62
C SER A 36 -5.53 -3.04 -1.47
N HIS A 37 -5.21 -2.71 -0.22
CA HIS A 37 -5.81 -3.34 0.94
C HIS A 37 -7.32 -3.04 1.06
N TYR A 38 -7.76 -1.84 0.67
CA TYR A 38 -9.17 -1.47 0.66
C TYR A 38 -9.95 -2.23 -0.41
N ASP A 39 -9.35 -2.56 -1.55
CA ASP A 39 -10.02 -3.33 -2.61
C ASP A 39 -10.37 -4.75 -2.12
N TRP A 40 -9.45 -5.40 -1.40
CA TRP A 40 -9.71 -6.70 -0.76
C TRP A 40 -10.81 -6.60 0.30
N ALA A 41 -10.73 -5.61 1.19
CA ALA A 41 -11.71 -5.40 2.25
C ALA A 41 -13.11 -5.12 1.65
N PHE A 42 -13.19 -4.29 0.61
CA PHE A 42 -14.43 -3.98 -0.10
C PHE A 42 -15.03 -5.23 -0.75
N LYS A 43 -14.21 -6.08 -1.37
CA LYS A 43 -14.66 -7.37 -1.91
C LYS A 43 -15.26 -8.26 -0.82
N LYS A 44 -14.61 -8.35 0.35
CA LYS A 44 -15.12 -9.12 1.49
C LYS A 44 -16.46 -8.60 2.03
N ILE A 45 -16.60 -7.27 2.18
CA ILE A 45 -17.85 -6.65 2.62
C ILE A 45 -18.98 -6.91 1.60
N LYS A 46 -18.67 -6.83 0.30
CA LYS A 46 -19.64 -7.08 -0.77
C LYS A 46 -20.14 -8.54 -0.78
N GLU A 47 -19.25 -9.51 -0.55
CA GLU A 47 -19.66 -10.91 -0.44
C GLU A 47 -20.50 -11.15 0.82
N HIS A 48 -20.09 -10.62 1.98
CA HIS A 48 -20.85 -10.77 3.21
C HIS A 48 -22.27 -10.17 3.10
N LYS A 49 -22.40 -8.98 2.50
CA LYS A 49 -23.72 -8.37 2.22
C LYS A 49 -24.60 -9.22 1.32
N LYS A 50 -24.03 -9.92 0.33
CA LYS A 50 -24.80 -10.81 -0.55
C LYS A 50 -25.30 -12.06 0.16
N THR A 51 -24.47 -12.64 1.02
CA THR A 51 -24.81 -13.88 1.74
C THR A 51 -25.75 -13.63 2.92
N SER A 52 -25.70 -12.45 3.56
CA SER A 52 -26.50 -12.15 4.75
C SER A 52 -27.96 -11.74 4.47
N ILE A 53 -28.40 -11.70 3.20
CA ILE A 53 -29.78 -11.39 2.78
C ILE A 53 -30.46 -12.64 2.17
N ALA A 54 -29.86 -13.82 2.28
CA ALA A 54 -30.44 -15.10 1.85
C ALA A 54 -31.04 -15.86 3.03
#